data_AF-A0AAE1FGP4-F1
#
_entry.id   AF-A0AAE1FGP4-F1
#
_cell.length_a   1.000
_cell.length_b   1.000
_cell.length_c   1.000
_cell.angle_alpha   90.00
_cell.angle_beta   90.00
_cell.angle_gamma   90.00
#
_symmetry.space_group_name_H-M   'P 1'
#
loop_
_entity.id
_entity.type
_entity.pdbx_description
1 polymer ?
#
loop_
_entity_poly.entity_id
_entity_poly.type
_entity_poly.pdbx_seq_one_letter_code
_entity_poly.pdbx_strand_id
1 'polypeptide(L)'
;MQQLGYCCGHHYTFEPVLLCCYGKELCTIPRNAKYFSYEDRYKYCLKCFNVVQGDSITLEDDSSQQAITIKKSQFSEKKNNIFVSESLVECLECGRKQHQICGLYMETIWPQGFICDGCLEKKNQVRKENKFTAKKLPTTKLSNFLETRVNNFLKKKEEDNGDVYIRVLSSADKIVKVKDGMKSRFVDTGALSPQLPYRAKALFAYQEVDGHDVCFFGMHVQEYGSDCPVPNTRRVYLAYLDSVHFFKPKQYRTAVYHEILLGYLDYVKQLGYTMAHIWACPPSEGDDYIFHCHPSDQKIPKPNRLQEWYRKMLDRGITERIVLDYKDVHKQAIEDNIKSAAELPYFEGDFLPNILEESITELDRDEKQKPEEEGAAIKSTMVQEEE
;
A
#
# COMPACT_ATOMS: atom_id res chain seq x y z
N MET A 1 30.59 24.70 -6.78
CA MET A 1 29.27 25.25 -6.42
C MET A 1 29.11 25.48 -4.92
N GLN A 2 29.32 24.47 -4.06
CA GLN A 2 29.18 24.65 -2.59
C GLN A 2 30.10 25.73 -2.00
N GLN A 3 31.37 25.77 -2.42
CA GLN A 3 32.32 26.85 -2.05
C GLN A 3 31.84 28.26 -2.44
N LEU A 4 30.90 28.38 -3.39
CA LEU A 4 30.32 29.66 -3.82
C LEU A 4 29.02 30.01 -3.06
N GLY A 5 28.61 29.19 -2.08
CA GLY A 5 27.40 29.41 -1.27
C GLY A 5 26.10 28.84 -1.86
N TYR A 6 26.18 27.92 -2.83
CA TYR A 6 25.03 27.17 -3.35
C TYR A 6 24.87 25.84 -2.61
N CYS A 7 23.66 25.28 -2.59
CA CYS A 7 23.39 23.99 -1.93
C CYS A 7 24.17 22.83 -2.58
N CYS A 8 24.22 22.77 -3.91
CA CYS A 8 25.01 21.82 -4.67
C CYS A 8 25.21 22.33 -6.12
N GLY A 9 25.83 21.51 -6.98
CA GLY A 9 26.01 21.80 -8.41
C GLY A 9 25.37 20.77 -9.33
N HIS A 10 24.45 19.96 -8.81
CA HIS A 10 23.77 18.92 -9.57
C HIS A 10 22.56 19.49 -10.29
N HIS A 11 22.16 18.86 -11.39
CA HIS A 11 20.89 19.09 -12.04
C HIS A 11 19.96 17.93 -11.71
N TYR A 12 19.06 18.12 -10.75
CA TYR A 12 18.12 17.10 -10.31
C TYR A 12 16.84 17.12 -11.16
N THR A 13 16.37 15.93 -11.50
CA THR A 13 15.07 15.69 -12.15
C THR A 13 14.33 14.63 -11.37
N PHE A 14 13.02 14.78 -11.25
CA PHE A 14 12.17 13.76 -10.64
C PHE A 14 12.06 12.52 -11.53
N GLU A 15 11.84 11.38 -10.89
CA GLU A 15 11.52 10.15 -11.62
C GLU A 15 10.18 10.36 -12.36
N PRO A 16 10.12 10.07 -13.67
CA PRO A 16 8.89 10.23 -14.43
C PRO A 16 7.79 9.34 -13.88
N VAL A 17 6.59 9.91 -13.74
CA VAL A 17 5.40 9.17 -13.31
C VAL A 17 5.15 8.00 -14.26
N LEU A 18 4.93 6.82 -13.69
CA LEU A 18 4.58 5.63 -14.45
C LEU A 18 3.25 5.86 -15.19
N LEU A 19 3.30 5.79 -16.52
CA LEU A 19 2.14 6.05 -17.37
C LEU A 19 1.36 4.74 -17.60
N CYS A 20 0.17 4.62 -17.01
CA CYS A 20 -0.74 3.51 -17.27
C CYS A 20 -1.44 3.64 -18.63
N CYS A 21 -1.72 2.51 -19.27
CA CYS A 21 -2.41 2.40 -20.54
C CYS A 21 -3.85 1.94 -20.32
N TYR A 22 -4.83 2.64 -20.91
CA TYR A 22 -6.26 2.30 -20.82
C TYR A 22 -6.68 1.10 -21.69
N GLY A 23 -5.81 0.62 -22.58
CA GLY A 23 -6.20 -0.43 -23.52
C GLY A 23 -6.08 -1.86 -22.99
N LYS A 24 -5.42 -2.06 -21.85
CA LYS A 24 -5.36 -3.36 -21.18
C LYS A 24 -5.01 -3.15 -19.71
N GLU A 25 -5.65 -3.93 -18.83
CA GLU A 25 -5.31 -3.97 -17.41
C GLU A 25 -3.81 -4.27 -17.19
N LEU A 26 -3.20 -3.58 -16.22
CA LEU A 26 -1.77 -3.66 -15.88
C LEU A 26 -0.80 -3.29 -17.03
N CYS A 27 -1.29 -2.71 -18.13
CA CYS A 27 -0.41 -2.25 -19.21
C CYS A 27 0.20 -0.88 -18.88
N THR A 28 1.52 -0.77 -19.01
CA THR A 28 2.27 0.47 -18.78
C THR A 28 2.94 0.96 -20.07
N ILE A 29 3.16 2.27 -20.17
CA ILE A 29 3.81 2.92 -21.31
C ILE A 29 5.30 3.11 -20.96
N PRO A 30 6.21 2.37 -21.61
CA PRO A 30 7.63 2.43 -21.28
C PRO A 30 8.22 3.82 -21.51
N ARG A 31 9.32 4.11 -20.81
CA ARG A 31 10.10 5.33 -21.02
C ARG A 31 10.60 5.41 -22.46
N ASN A 32 10.60 6.62 -23.00
CA ASN A 32 10.91 6.94 -24.39
C ASN A 32 9.97 6.31 -25.44
N ALA A 33 8.96 5.54 -25.05
CA ALA A 33 7.98 5.01 -25.98
C ALA A 33 7.04 6.10 -26.48
N LYS A 34 6.56 5.93 -27.72
CA LYS A 34 5.45 6.70 -28.27
C LYS A 34 4.14 6.21 -27.66
N TYR A 35 3.24 7.14 -27.38
CA TYR A 35 1.91 6.86 -26.87
C TYR A 35 0.91 7.90 -27.37
N PHE A 36 -0.37 7.59 -27.25
CA PHE A 36 -1.47 8.47 -27.63
C PHE A 36 -2.16 9.00 -26.38
N SER A 37 -2.37 10.31 -26.32
CA SER A 37 -3.00 11.00 -25.18
C SER A 37 -4.19 11.84 -25.65
N TYR A 38 -5.34 11.67 -24.99
CA TYR A 38 -6.49 12.57 -25.12
C TYR A 38 -6.68 13.35 -23.82
N GLU A 39 -6.66 14.69 -23.93
CA GLU A 39 -6.81 15.65 -22.81
C GLU A 39 -5.90 15.37 -21.59
N ASP A 40 -4.76 14.69 -21.81
CA ASP A 40 -3.86 14.22 -20.76
C ASP A 40 -4.50 13.32 -19.68
N ARG A 41 -5.72 12.86 -19.94
CA ARG A 41 -6.49 11.95 -19.10
C ARG A 41 -6.34 10.51 -19.59
N TYR A 42 -6.72 10.24 -20.84
CA TYR A 42 -6.72 8.89 -21.41
C TYR A 42 -5.46 8.65 -22.22
N LYS A 43 -4.68 7.65 -21.82
CA LYS A 43 -3.38 7.32 -22.42
C LYS A 43 -3.40 5.89 -22.94
N TYR A 44 -2.92 5.69 -24.16
CA TYR A 44 -2.78 4.39 -24.80
C TYR A 44 -1.36 4.19 -25.29
N CYS A 45 -0.75 3.04 -24.97
CA CYS A 45 0.49 2.64 -25.63
C CYS A 45 0.23 2.39 -27.12
N LEU A 46 1.29 2.50 -27.94
CA LEU A 46 1.20 2.29 -29.38
C LEU A 46 0.53 0.95 -29.76
N LYS A 47 0.86 -0.13 -29.03
CA LYS A 47 0.30 -1.46 -29.28
C LYS A 47 -1.21 -1.48 -29.04
N CYS A 48 -1.65 -1.06 -27.85
CA CYS A 48 -3.07 -1.07 -27.48
C CYS A 48 -3.90 -0.14 -28.36
N PHE A 49 -3.37 1.04 -28.71
CA PHE A 49 -4.09 1.98 -29.59
C PHE A 49 -4.36 1.40 -30.98
N ASN A 50 -3.44 0.58 -31.49
CA ASN A 50 -3.55 -0.06 -32.80
C ASN A 50 -4.40 -1.34 -32.79
N VAL A 51 -4.58 -1.99 -31.63
CA VAL A 51 -5.44 -3.17 -31.48
C VAL A 51 -6.92 -2.82 -31.62
N VAL A 52 -7.34 -1.64 -31.17
CA VAL A 52 -8.73 -1.19 -31.32
C VAL A 52 -9.08 -1.07 -32.80
N GLN A 53 -10.04 -1.85 -33.28
CA GLN A 53 -10.51 -1.78 -34.67
C GLN A 53 -11.41 -0.56 -34.87
N GLY A 54 -11.30 0.10 -36.02
CA GLY A 54 -12.06 1.31 -36.33
C GLY A 54 -11.32 2.63 -36.03
N ASP A 55 -12.03 3.74 -36.27
CA ASP A 55 -11.50 5.11 -36.17
C ASP A 55 -11.77 5.76 -34.81
N SER A 56 -12.44 5.04 -33.90
CA SER A 56 -12.92 5.55 -32.61
C SER A 56 -12.66 4.54 -31.49
N ILE A 57 -12.41 5.05 -30.28
CA ILE A 57 -12.21 4.28 -29.06
C ILE A 57 -13.38 4.56 -28.13
N THR A 58 -14.01 3.51 -27.62
CA THR A 58 -15.09 3.62 -26.63
C THR A 58 -14.49 3.39 -25.24
N LEU A 59 -14.71 4.35 -24.34
CA LEU A 59 -14.25 4.31 -22.97
C LEU A 59 -15.45 4.10 -22.05
N GLU A 60 -15.36 3.09 -21.19
CA GLU A 60 -16.31 2.89 -20.09
C GLU A 60 -15.69 3.52 -18.84
N ASP A 61 -16.27 4.60 -18.33
CA ASP A 61 -15.85 5.21 -17.06
C ASP A 61 -16.68 4.61 -15.93
N ASP A 62 -16.03 3.84 -15.04
CA ASP A 62 -16.62 3.14 -13.89
C ASP A 62 -17.46 4.05 -12.99
N SER A 63 -17.26 5.37 -13.06
CA SER A 63 -17.93 6.35 -12.19
C SER A 63 -19.20 6.98 -12.80
N SER A 64 -19.46 6.89 -14.10
CA SER A 64 -20.52 7.68 -14.76
C SER A 64 -21.55 6.89 -15.57
N GLN A 65 -21.42 5.57 -15.73
CA GLN A 65 -22.33 4.70 -16.52
C GLN A 65 -22.60 5.16 -17.97
N GLN A 66 -21.89 6.17 -18.49
CA GLN A 66 -22.00 6.61 -19.88
C GLN A 66 -20.68 6.34 -20.60
N ALA A 67 -20.74 5.48 -21.61
CA ALA A 67 -19.60 5.21 -22.48
C ALA A 67 -19.30 6.45 -23.35
N ILE A 68 -18.05 6.91 -23.34
CA ILE A 68 -17.59 8.03 -24.16
C ILE A 68 -16.88 7.48 -25.38
N THR A 69 -17.34 7.85 -26.57
CA THR A 69 -16.69 7.46 -27.83
C THR A 69 -15.82 8.62 -28.35
N ILE A 70 -14.51 8.39 -28.44
CA ILE A 70 -13.51 9.38 -28.85
C ILE A 70 -12.87 8.96 -30.16
N LYS A 71 -12.80 9.86 -31.14
CA LYS A 71 -12.13 9.55 -32.42
C LYS A 71 -10.62 9.48 -32.22
N LYS A 72 -9.96 8.51 -32.84
CA LYS A 72 -8.49 8.35 -32.81
C LYS A 72 -7.76 9.60 -33.30
N SER A 73 -8.34 10.35 -34.24
CA SER A 73 -7.78 11.62 -34.72
C SER A 73 -7.74 12.73 -33.67
N GLN A 74 -8.49 12.59 -32.57
CA GLN A 74 -8.47 13.53 -31.45
C GLN A 74 -7.36 13.20 -30.44
N PHE A 75 -6.70 12.05 -30.56
CA PHE A 75 -5.55 11.72 -29.72
C PHE A 75 -4.29 12.38 -30.25
N SER A 76 -3.51 12.95 -29.34
CA SER A 76 -2.19 13.48 -29.64
C SER A 76 -1.12 12.40 -29.46
N GLU A 77 -0.27 12.20 -30.48
CA GLU A 77 0.92 11.37 -30.33
C GLU A 77 1.95 12.11 -29.47
N LYS A 78 2.34 11.51 -28.35
CA LYS A 78 3.34 12.02 -27.41
C LYS A 78 4.45 10.98 -27.20
N LYS A 79 5.58 11.42 -26.65
CA LYS A 79 6.68 10.54 -26.24
C LYS A 79 6.85 10.62 -24.74
N ASN A 80 7.05 9.48 -24.08
CA ASN A 80 7.28 9.43 -22.64
C ASN A 80 8.73 9.81 -22.29
N ASN A 81 9.09 11.07 -22.51
CA ASN A 81 10.44 11.61 -22.32
C ASN A 81 10.46 12.97 -21.62
N ILE A 82 9.37 13.34 -20.93
CA ILE A 82 9.28 14.59 -20.18
C ILE A 82 10.02 14.40 -18.85
N PHE A 83 11.00 15.26 -18.60
CA PHE A 83 11.70 15.37 -17.33
C PHE A 83 11.18 16.59 -16.59
N VAL A 84 10.79 16.40 -15.33
CA VAL A 84 10.46 17.52 -14.44
C VAL A 84 11.70 17.81 -13.61
N SER A 85 12.35 18.95 -13.87
CA SER A 85 13.47 19.40 -13.04
C SER A 85 12.99 19.82 -11.66
N GLU A 86 13.83 19.60 -10.65
CA GLU A 86 13.55 20.09 -9.30
C GLU A 86 13.43 21.62 -9.29
N SER A 87 12.43 22.13 -8.57
CA SER A 87 12.24 23.57 -8.42
C SER A 87 13.38 24.22 -7.64
N LEU A 88 13.73 25.44 -8.04
CA LEU A 88 14.70 26.28 -7.35
C LEU A 88 13.99 27.38 -6.59
N VAL A 89 14.50 27.71 -5.40
CA VAL A 89 14.05 28.82 -4.56
C VAL A 89 15.16 29.86 -4.43
N GLU A 90 14.79 31.13 -4.51
CA GLU A 90 15.74 32.24 -4.42
C GLU A 90 15.86 32.74 -2.99
N CYS A 91 17.09 32.85 -2.48
CA CYS A 91 17.35 33.41 -1.16
C CYS A 91 17.11 34.92 -1.17
N LEU A 92 16.23 35.40 -0.28
CA LEU A 92 15.86 36.82 -0.17
C LEU A 92 17.03 37.76 0.17
N GLU A 93 18.11 37.23 0.75
CA GLU A 93 19.25 38.03 1.21
C GLU A 93 20.37 38.13 0.19
N CYS A 94 20.71 37.03 -0.49
CA CYS A 94 21.86 36.98 -1.38
C CYS A 94 21.52 36.71 -2.85
N GLY A 95 20.23 36.54 -3.19
CA GLY A 95 19.75 36.27 -4.55
C GLY A 95 20.19 34.93 -5.15
N ARG A 96 20.92 34.09 -4.39
CA ARG A 96 21.33 32.76 -4.88
C ARG A 96 20.12 31.84 -4.93
N LYS A 97 19.99 31.13 -6.04
CA LYS A 97 19.00 30.07 -6.23
C LYS A 97 19.53 28.75 -5.67
N GLN A 98 18.73 28.08 -4.85
CA GLN A 98 19.03 26.76 -4.29
C GLN A 98 17.90 25.78 -4.61
N HIS A 99 18.20 24.50 -4.67
CA HIS A 99 17.19 23.44 -4.79
C HIS A 99 16.23 23.52 -3.60
N GLN A 100 14.93 23.51 -3.89
CA GLN A 100 13.89 23.63 -2.88
C GLN A 100 13.97 22.51 -1.84
N ILE A 101 14.26 21.28 -2.28
CA ILE A 101 14.39 20.11 -1.41
C ILE A 101 15.70 20.19 -0.61
N CYS A 102 16.81 20.59 -1.22
CA CYS A 102 18.06 20.79 -0.46
C CYS A 102 17.92 21.84 0.64
N GLY A 103 17.19 22.93 0.39
CA GLY A 103 16.92 23.96 1.38
C GLY A 103 15.75 23.65 2.33
N LEU A 104 15.11 22.48 2.14
CA LEU A 104 13.89 22.01 2.79
C LEU A 104 12.83 23.10 2.94
N TYR A 105 12.67 23.95 1.94
CA TYR A 105 11.78 25.12 2.02
C TYR A 105 10.37 24.78 1.55
N MET A 106 9.38 25.17 2.35
CA MET A 106 7.98 25.11 1.98
C MET A 106 7.28 26.39 2.42
N GLU A 107 6.62 27.07 1.48
CA GLU A 107 5.94 28.36 1.70
C GLU A 107 4.89 28.27 2.82
N THR A 108 4.19 27.14 2.92
CA THR A 108 3.22 26.87 4.00
C THR A 108 3.85 26.90 5.39
N ILE A 109 5.12 26.50 5.52
CA ILE A 109 5.85 26.52 6.81
C ILE A 109 6.42 27.92 7.07
N TRP A 110 7.02 28.52 6.04
CA TRP A 110 7.71 29.81 6.12
C TRP A 110 7.21 30.78 5.05
N PRO A 111 6.03 31.38 5.23
CA PRO A 111 5.41 32.26 4.23
C PRO A 111 6.18 33.58 4.04
N GLN A 112 7.07 33.92 4.97
CA GLN A 112 7.95 35.09 4.85
C GLN A 112 9.06 34.94 3.79
N GLY A 113 9.18 33.78 3.16
CA GLY A 113 10.19 33.50 2.13
C GLY A 113 11.42 32.75 2.63
N PHE A 114 12.28 32.39 1.68
CA PHE A 114 13.45 31.56 1.90
C PHE A 114 14.71 32.41 2.20
N ILE A 115 15.40 32.08 3.29
CA ILE A 115 16.75 32.57 3.59
C ILE A 115 17.65 31.35 3.73
N CYS A 116 18.71 31.28 2.93
CA CYS A 116 19.63 30.14 2.96
C CYS A 116 20.48 30.12 4.22
N ASP A 117 20.96 28.93 4.60
CA ASP A 117 21.66 28.72 5.87
C ASP A 117 22.93 29.56 5.98
N GLY A 118 23.68 29.72 4.88
CA GLY A 118 24.86 30.60 4.88
C GLY A 118 24.56 32.09 5.10
N CYS A 119 23.33 32.57 4.83
CA CYS A 119 22.92 33.94 5.19
C CYS A 119 22.45 34.03 6.64
N LEU A 120 21.76 33.00 7.13
CA LEU A 120 21.35 32.88 8.54
C LEU A 120 22.59 32.85 9.46
N GLU A 121 23.58 32.01 9.13
CA GLU A 121 24.86 31.91 9.86
C GLU A 121 25.60 33.25 9.91
N LYS A 122 25.72 33.96 8.78
CA LYS A 122 26.37 35.29 8.73
C LYS A 122 25.69 36.33 9.62
N LYS A 123 24.39 36.20 9.84
CA LYS A 123 23.60 37.11 10.69
C LYS A 123 23.45 36.58 12.13
N ASN A 124 24.07 35.45 12.49
CA ASN A 124 23.83 34.74 13.75
C ASN A 124 22.34 34.53 14.03
N GLN A 125 21.57 34.19 12.99
CA GLN A 125 20.16 33.88 13.08
C GLN A 125 19.93 32.39 12.89
N VAL A 126 18.89 31.86 13.52
CA VAL A 126 18.41 30.50 13.28
C VAL A 126 17.14 30.55 12.45
N ARG A 127 16.92 29.51 11.64
CA ARG A 127 15.67 29.38 10.89
C ARG A 127 14.50 29.33 11.86
N LYS A 128 13.39 30.00 11.51
CA LYS A 128 12.18 29.96 12.34
C LYS A 128 11.73 28.51 12.53
N GLU A 129 11.24 28.18 13.71
CA GLU A 129 10.80 26.83 14.06
C GLU A 129 9.73 26.30 13.09
N ASN A 130 9.87 25.04 12.67
CA ASN A 130 8.82 24.33 11.94
C ASN A 130 7.69 23.93 12.92
N LYS A 131 6.47 24.40 12.66
CA LYS A 131 5.29 24.05 13.48
C LYS A 131 4.61 22.76 13.03
N PHE A 132 4.92 22.25 11.84
CA PHE A 132 4.34 21.07 11.23
C PHE A 132 5.27 19.87 11.39
N THR A 133 5.47 19.42 12.63
CA THR A 133 6.32 18.28 12.96
C THR A 133 5.50 17.07 13.38
N ALA A 134 6.06 15.87 13.19
CA ALA A 134 5.44 14.61 13.57
C ALA A 134 5.10 14.57 15.07
N LYS A 135 5.99 15.12 15.90
CA LYS A 135 5.79 15.28 17.34
C LYS A 135 4.50 16.02 17.69
N LYS A 136 4.14 17.06 16.93
CA LYS A 136 2.98 17.93 17.17
C LYS A 136 1.66 17.36 16.62
N LEU A 137 1.69 16.26 15.87
CA LEU A 137 0.47 15.58 15.44
C LEU A 137 -0.29 15.01 16.66
N PRO A 138 -1.64 15.00 16.62
CA PRO A 138 -2.46 14.43 17.70
C PRO A 138 -2.06 12.99 18.04
N THR A 139 -2.05 12.69 19.32
CA THR A 139 -1.73 11.35 19.82
C THR A 139 -2.99 10.55 20.13
N THR A 140 -2.84 9.23 20.13
CA THR A 140 -3.88 8.26 20.51
C THR A 140 -3.29 7.26 21.50
N LYS A 141 -4.15 6.47 22.17
CA LYS A 141 -3.69 5.40 23.07
C LYS A 141 -2.78 4.40 22.34
N LEU A 142 -3.16 3.99 21.13
CA LEU A 142 -2.35 3.10 20.29
C LEU A 142 -1.02 3.76 19.94
N SER A 143 -1.02 5.01 19.48
CA SER A 143 0.21 5.68 19.05
C SER A 143 1.21 5.82 20.20
N ASN A 144 0.74 6.22 21.39
CA ASN A 144 1.58 6.35 22.58
C ASN A 144 2.11 5.00 23.06
N PHE A 145 1.31 3.94 22.97
CA PHE A 145 1.72 2.59 23.32
C PHE A 145 2.89 2.10 22.45
N LEU A 146 2.77 2.25 21.13
CA LEU A 146 3.81 1.86 20.17
C LEU A 146 5.05 2.73 20.33
N GLU A 147 4.88 4.05 20.43
CA GLU A 147 5.97 5.00 20.60
C GLU A 147 6.79 4.70 21.87
N THR A 148 6.11 4.50 22.99
CA THR A 148 6.75 4.16 24.27
C THR A 148 7.52 2.85 24.16
N ARG A 149 6.94 1.84 23.52
CA ARG A 149 7.60 0.54 23.31
C ARG A 149 8.89 0.67 22.50
N VAL A 150 8.82 1.35 21.35
CA VAL A 150 9.96 1.53 20.45
C VAL A 150 11.07 2.34 21.12
N ASN A 151 10.73 3.48 21.74
CA ASN A 151 11.74 4.33 22.40
C ASN A 151 12.35 3.65 23.63
N ASN A 152 11.58 2.84 24.38
CA ASN A 152 12.15 2.03 25.46
C ASN A 152 13.11 0.95 24.94
N PHE A 153 12.82 0.35 23.79
CA PHE A 153 13.75 -0.57 23.13
C PHE A 153 15.05 0.14 22.74
N LEU A 154 14.96 1.31 22.11
CA LEU A 154 16.13 2.10 21.68
C LEU A 154 16.99 2.57 22.86
N LYS A 155 16.35 3.07 23.94
CA LYS A 155 17.05 3.47 25.17
C LYS A 155 17.84 2.32 25.81
N LYS A 156 17.31 1.09 25.78
CA LYS A 156 18.03 -0.11 26.26
C LYS A 156 19.23 -0.49 25.39
N LYS A 157 19.34 0.06 24.17
CA LYS A 157 20.50 -0.11 23.29
C LYS A 157 21.51 1.03 23.43
N GLU A 158 21.32 1.91 24.41
CA GLU A 158 22.19 3.07 24.70
C GLU A 158 22.35 4.00 23.48
N GLU A 159 21.31 4.06 22.64
CA GLU A 159 21.35 4.83 21.41
C GLU A 159 20.53 6.12 21.57
N ASP A 160 21.21 7.27 21.53
CA ASP A 160 20.60 8.61 21.60
C ASP A 160 20.64 9.27 20.20
N ASN A 161 19.95 8.66 19.24
CA ASN A 161 19.91 9.10 17.82
C ASN A 161 18.54 9.66 17.42
N GLY A 162 17.88 10.33 18.38
CA GLY A 162 16.56 10.94 18.18
C GLY A 162 15.39 10.01 18.52
N ASP A 163 14.35 10.60 19.10
CA ASP A 163 13.11 9.89 19.45
C ASP A 163 12.37 9.44 18.17
N VAL A 164 11.80 8.23 18.22
CA VAL A 164 10.83 7.80 17.22
C VAL A 164 9.45 8.31 17.63
N TYR A 165 8.74 8.96 16.71
CA TYR A 165 7.36 9.37 16.91
C TYR A 165 6.43 8.46 16.09
N ILE A 166 5.39 7.90 16.72
CA ILE A 166 4.39 7.08 16.00
C ILE A 166 3.05 7.79 16.07
N ARG A 167 2.35 7.90 14.94
CA ARG A 167 1.06 8.61 14.86
C ARG A 167 0.04 7.81 14.08
N VAL A 168 -1.18 7.76 14.61
CA VAL A 168 -2.35 7.23 13.89
C VAL A 168 -2.97 8.41 13.14
N LEU A 169 -2.83 8.43 11.82
CA LEU A 169 -3.26 9.54 10.97
C LEU A 169 -4.69 9.39 10.47
N SER A 170 -5.20 8.16 10.44
CA SER A 170 -6.57 7.86 10.05
C SER A 170 -7.13 6.72 10.89
N SER A 171 -8.42 6.83 11.24
CA SER A 171 -9.20 5.80 11.92
C SER A 171 -10.66 5.97 11.49
N ALA A 172 -11.14 5.10 10.60
CA ALA A 172 -12.47 5.20 10.01
C ALA A 172 -13.18 3.85 10.04
N ASP A 173 -14.49 3.88 10.31
CA ASP A 173 -15.32 2.68 10.21
C ASP A 173 -15.63 2.40 8.73
N LYS A 174 -15.46 1.15 8.32
CA LYS A 174 -15.63 0.65 6.96
C LYS A 174 -16.35 -0.69 6.99
N ILE A 175 -16.79 -1.13 5.82
CA ILE A 175 -17.50 -2.39 5.62
C ILE A 175 -16.89 -3.09 4.41
N VAL A 176 -16.47 -4.35 4.58
CA VAL A 176 -16.20 -5.22 3.42
C VAL A 176 -17.51 -5.86 2.99
N LYS A 177 -17.80 -5.79 1.69
CA LYS A 177 -18.96 -6.45 1.09
C LYS A 177 -18.52 -7.79 0.52
N VAL A 178 -19.30 -8.83 0.78
CA VAL A 178 -19.07 -10.15 0.16
C VAL A 178 -19.32 -10.03 -1.34
N LYS A 179 -18.36 -10.51 -2.14
CA LYS A 179 -18.43 -10.50 -3.61
C LYS A 179 -19.51 -11.46 -4.14
N ASP A 180 -19.91 -11.29 -5.40
CA ASP A 180 -21.14 -11.85 -5.94
C ASP A 180 -21.18 -13.39 -5.95
N GLY A 181 -20.09 -14.07 -6.27
CA GLY A 181 -19.98 -15.53 -6.24
C GLY A 181 -20.21 -16.06 -4.83
N MET A 182 -19.43 -15.60 -3.85
CA MET A 182 -19.59 -15.97 -2.45
C MET A 182 -20.96 -15.57 -1.89
N LYS A 183 -21.51 -14.43 -2.33
CA LYS A 183 -22.82 -13.95 -1.93
C LYS A 183 -23.92 -14.93 -2.38
N SER A 184 -23.95 -15.27 -3.66
CA SER A 184 -24.94 -16.21 -4.21
C SER A 184 -24.88 -17.60 -3.57
N ARG A 185 -23.67 -18.08 -3.23
CA ARG A 185 -23.46 -19.40 -2.63
C ARG A 185 -23.76 -19.43 -1.11
N PHE A 186 -23.40 -18.40 -0.36
CA PHE A 186 -23.39 -18.45 1.12
C PHE A 186 -24.17 -17.34 1.83
N VAL A 187 -24.36 -16.18 1.22
CA VAL A 187 -25.13 -15.09 1.84
C VAL A 187 -26.62 -15.32 1.66
N ASP A 188 -27.04 -15.68 0.45
CA ASP A 188 -28.46 -15.89 0.14
C ASP A 188 -29.05 -17.11 0.87
N THR A 189 -28.19 -18.04 1.30
CA THR A 189 -28.54 -19.20 2.12
C THR A 189 -28.47 -18.92 3.64
N GLY A 190 -28.02 -17.72 4.04
CA GLY A 190 -27.86 -17.32 5.43
C GLY A 190 -26.62 -17.88 6.15
N ALA A 191 -25.72 -18.55 5.42
CA ALA A 191 -24.49 -19.12 5.98
C ALA A 191 -23.38 -18.07 6.22
N LEU A 192 -23.44 -16.92 5.55
CA LEU A 192 -22.48 -15.82 5.67
C LEU A 192 -23.19 -14.47 5.70
N SER A 193 -22.68 -13.52 6.49
CA SER A 193 -23.20 -12.15 6.48
C SER A 193 -22.80 -11.40 5.19
N PRO A 194 -23.70 -10.61 4.56
CA PRO A 194 -23.39 -9.87 3.32
C PRO A 194 -22.33 -8.78 3.51
N GLN A 195 -22.14 -8.32 4.75
CA GLN A 195 -21.35 -7.16 5.12
C GLN A 195 -20.66 -7.44 6.44
N LEU A 196 -19.36 -7.15 6.51
CA LEU A 196 -18.57 -7.33 7.72
C LEU A 196 -17.95 -5.97 8.10
N PRO A 197 -18.43 -5.31 9.17
CA PRO A 197 -17.91 -4.02 9.59
C PRO A 197 -16.54 -4.16 10.25
N TYR A 198 -15.67 -3.20 9.99
CA TYR A 198 -14.33 -3.11 10.58
C TYR A 198 -13.88 -1.66 10.73
N ARG A 199 -12.87 -1.43 11.56
CA ARG A 199 -12.19 -0.13 11.67
C ARG A 199 -10.89 -0.16 10.88
N ALA A 200 -10.78 0.69 9.87
CA ALA A 200 -9.55 0.90 9.13
C ALA A 200 -8.68 1.92 9.85
N LYS A 201 -7.40 1.61 10.10
CA LYS A 201 -6.44 2.58 10.65
C LYS A 201 -5.20 2.70 9.78
N ALA A 202 -4.66 3.91 9.71
CA ALA A 202 -3.38 4.20 9.09
C ALA A 202 -2.43 4.78 10.15
N LEU A 203 -1.27 4.15 10.33
CA LEU A 203 -0.24 4.62 11.25
C LEU A 203 1.10 4.76 10.57
N PHE A 204 1.88 5.73 11.02
CA PHE A 204 3.18 6.06 10.48
C PHE A 204 4.19 6.30 11.60
N ALA A 205 5.44 5.92 11.36
CA ALA A 205 6.55 6.16 12.26
C ALA A 205 7.56 7.13 11.63
N TYR A 206 8.02 8.05 12.46
CA TYR A 206 8.91 9.14 12.10
C TYR A 206 10.14 9.10 13.01
N GLN A 207 11.30 9.45 12.48
CA GLN A 207 12.52 9.66 13.25
C GLN A 207 13.05 11.05 12.95
N GLU A 208 13.51 11.76 13.98
CA GLU A 208 14.29 12.98 13.78
C GLU A 208 15.70 12.62 13.31
N VAL A 209 16.04 13.03 12.09
CA VAL A 209 17.36 12.83 11.47
C VAL A 209 17.91 14.19 11.07
N ASP A 210 19.08 14.54 11.62
CA ASP A 210 19.76 15.81 11.33
C ASP A 210 18.85 17.04 11.58
N GLY A 211 17.99 16.97 12.61
CA GLY A 211 17.03 18.02 12.98
C GLY A 211 15.73 18.06 12.17
N HIS A 212 15.47 17.05 11.34
CA HIS A 212 14.30 16.97 10.46
C HIS A 212 13.53 15.65 10.62
N ASP A 213 12.20 15.72 10.53
CA ASP A 213 11.35 14.52 10.58
C ASP A 213 11.47 13.69 9.29
N VAL A 214 11.84 12.43 9.43
CA VAL A 214 11.84 11.44 8.33
C VAL A 214 10.78 10.39 8.62
N CYS A 215 9.72 10.35 7.80
CA CYS A 215 8.73 9.28 7.83
C CYS A 215 9.34 8.01 7.21
N PHE A 216 9.56 6.97 8.01
CA PHE A 216 10.33 5.80 7.57
C PHE A 216 9.52 4.50 7.51
N PHE A 217 8.33 4.47 8.09
CA PHE A 217 7.49 3.28 8.17
C PHE A 217 6.01 3.67 8.14
N GLY A 218 5.20 2.90 7.42
CA GLY A 218 3.75 3.08 7.33
C GLY A 218 3.05 1.73 7.41
N MET A 219 1.88 1.69 8.03
CA MET A 219 1.06 0.48 8.12
C MET A 219 -0.43 0.82 8.10
N HIS A 220 -1.19 0.03 7.32
CA HIS A 220 -2.65 0.04 7.30
C HIS A 220 -3.18 -1.27 7.86
N VAL A 221 -4.17 -1.17 8.75
CA VAL A 221 -4.78 -2.33 9.41
C VAL A 221 -6.30 -2.29 9.33
N GLN A 222 -6.90 -3.47 9.37
CA GLN A 222 -8.34 -3.68 9.46
C GLN A 222 -8.64 -4.37 10.80
N GLU A 223 -9.43 -3.73 11.64
CA GLU A 223 -9.80 -4.25 12.97
C GLU A 223 -11.29 -4.64 13.00
N TYR A 224 -11.58 -5.94 13.01
CA TYR A 224 -12.94 -6.49 13.07
C TYR A 224 -13.32 -6.77 14.52
N GLY A 225 -14.17 -5.91 15.09
CA GLY A 225 -14.50 -5.89 16.51
C GLY A 225 -15.32 -7.09 17.01
N SER A 226 -15.75 -7.01 18.27
CA SER A 226 -16.62 -8.02 18.89
C SER A 226 -18.00 -8.12 18.26
N ASP A 227 -18.48 -7.02 17.70
CA ASP A 227 -19.83 -6.91 17.13
C ASP A 227 -19.84 -7.25 15.63
N CYS A 228 -18.67 -7.54 15.06
CA CYS A 228 -18.57 -8.04 13.69
C CYS A 228 -19.05 -9.50 13.65
N PRO A 229 -19.88 -9.90 12.67
CA PRO A 229 -20.30 -11.29 12.50
C PRO A 229 -19.14 -12.25 12.29
N VAL A 230 -19.38 -13.53 12.59
CA VAL A 230 -18.49 -14.62 12.18
C VAL A 230 -18.45 -14.67 10.65
N PRO A 231 -17.30 -15.01 10.02
CA PRO A 231 -16.07 -15.51 10.65
C PRO A 231 -15.07 -14.44 11.10
N ASN A 232 -15.37 -13.13 10.95
CA ASN A 232 -14.40 -12.05 11.16
C ASN A 232 -14.32 -11.52 12.62
N THR A 233 -15.23 -11.92 13.49
CA THR A 233 -15.30 -11.46 14.89
C THR A 233 -13.95 -11.51 15.60
N ARG A 234 -13.53 -10.40 16.22
CA ARG A 234 -12.29 -10.28 17.01
C ARG A 234 -11.01 -10.63 16.25
N ARG A 235 -10.93 -10.26 14.96
CA ARG A 235 -9.74 -10.46 14.12
C ARG A 235 -9.13 -9.14 13.68
N VAL A 236 -7.81 -9.11 13.52
CA VAL A 236 -7.10 -8.00 12.86
C VAL A 236 -6.41 -8.51 11.60
N TYR A 237 -6.37 -7.68 10.56
CA TYR A 237 -5.67 -7.97 9.32
C TYR A 237 -4.70 -6.83 8.99
N LEU A 238 -3.44 -7.17 8.73
CA LEU A 238 -2.42 -6.21 8.28
C LEU A 238 -2.56 -6.08 6.76
N ALA A 239 -3.25 -5.02 6.32
CA ALA A 239 -3.59 -4.82 4.91
C ALA A 239 -2.37 -4.42 4.08
N TYR A 240 -1.64 -3.40 4.55
CA TYR A 240 -0.44 -2.92 3.87
C TYR A 240 0.61 -2.52 4.90
N LEU A 241 1.87 -2.80 4.59
CA LEU A 241 3.02 -2.35 5.36
C LEU A 241 4.10 -1.93 4.38
N ASP A 242 4.72 -0.79 4.64
CA ASP A 242 5.77 -0.27 3.80
C ASP A 242 6.82 0.50 4.62
N SER A 243 8.01 0.68 4.04
CA SER A 243 9.08 1.42 4.71
C SER A 243 10.07 2.03 3.74
N VAL A 244 10.64 3.18 4.09
CA VAL A 244 11.86 3.70 3.46
C VAL A 244 13.07 3.47 4.37
N HIS A 245 14.15 2.98 3.80
CA HIS A 245 15.25 2.34 4.51
C HIS A 245 16.21 3.30 5.27
N PHE A 246 15.84 4.57 5.48
CA PHE A 246 16.68 5.64 6.01
C PHE A 246 16.80 5.71 7.55
N PHE A 247 16.10 4.84 8.29
CA PHE A 247 16.20 4.78 9.75
C PHE A 247 17.66 4.70 10.24
N LYS A 248 18.01 5.52 11.23
CA LYS A 248 19.32 5.56 11.88
C LYS A 248 19.25 5.10 13.36
N PRO A 249 20.19 4.30 13.86
CA PRO A 249 21.25 3.66 13.11
C PRO A 249 20.72 2.44 12.33
N LYS A 250 21.35 2.18 11.17
CA LYS A 250 20.90 1.16 10.20
C LYS A 250 20.78 -0.24 10.81
N GLN A 251 21.65 -0.62 11.77
CA GLN A 251 21.63 -1.95 12.37
C GLN A 251 20.34 -2.26 13.15
N TYR A 252 19.62 -1.25 13.65
CA TYR A 252 18.41 -1.45 14.44
C TYR A 252 17.12 -1.33 13.63
N ARG A 253 17.18 -0.90 12.37
CA ARG A 253 16.01 -0.67 11.52
C ARG A 253 15.02 -1.85 11.52
N THR A 254 15.50 -3.06 11.23
CA THR A 254 14.64 -4.25 11.24
C THR A 254 14.07 -4.55 12.64
N ALA A 255 14.86 -4.34 13.70
CA ALA A 255 14.38 -4.55 15.06
C ALA A 255 13.28 -3.55 15.43
N VAL A 256 13.41 -2.28 15.03
CA VAL A 256 12.37 -1.26 15.23
C VAL A 256 11.09 -1.61 14.49
N TYR A 257 11.16 -2.10 13.25
CA TYR A 257 9.96 -2.55 12.53
C TYR A 257 9.26 -3.70 13.28
N HIS A 258 10.03 -4.64 13.83
CA HIS A 258 9.49 -5.71 14.66
C HIS A 258 8.89 -5.18 15.97
N GLU A 259 9.49 -4.18 16.61
CA GLU A 259 8.91 -3.54 17.81
C GLU A 259 7.54 -2.92 17.53
N ILE A 260 7.39 -2.26 16.38
CA ILE A 260 6.11 -1.65 15.98
C ILE A 260 5.05 -2.74 15.79
N LEU A 261 5.39 -3.80 15.04
CA LEU A 261 4.47 -4.91 14.78
C LEU A 261 4.09 -5.67 16.05
N LEU A 262 5.06 -6.05 16.87
CA LEU A 262 4.82 -6.74 18.15
C LEU A 262 4.06 -5.86 19.13
N GLY A 263 4.37 -4.56 19.17
CA GLY A 263 3.60 -3.60 19.96
C GLY A 263 2.15 -3.50 19.51
N TYR A 264 1.90 -3.53 18.19
CA TYR A 264 0.54 -3.51 17.67
C TYR A 264 -0.21 -4.79 18.07
N LEU A 265 0.41 -5.97 17.89
CA LEU A 265 -0.19 -7.26 18.28
C LEU A 265 -0.49 -7.34 19.78
N ASP A 266 0.41 -6.86 20.63
CA ASP A 266 0.20 -6.78 22.08
C ASP A 266 -0.96 -5.84 22.44
N TYR A 267 -0.98 -4.65 21.83
CA TYR A 267 -2.05 -3.69 22.06
C TYR A 267 -3.44 -4.25 21.69
N VAL A 268 -3.59 -4.85 20.51
CA VAL A 268 -4.89 -5.41 20.09
C VAL A 268 -5.26 -6.66 20.88
N LYS A 269 -4.29 -7.46 21.31
CA LYS A 269 -4.53 -8.57 22.25
C LYS A 269 -5.14 -8.05 23.56
N GLN A 270 -4.61 -6.97 24.12
CA GLN A 270 -5.14 -6.34 25.35
C GLN A 270 -6.56 -5.78 25.16
N LEU A 271 -6.92 -5.39 23.93
CA LEU A 271 -8.30 -5.00 23.58
C LEU A 271 -9.24 -6.21 23.35
N GLY A 272 -8.72 -7.43 23.40
CA GLY A 272 -9.50 -8.66 23.24
C GLY A 272 -9.66 -9.13 21.80
N TYR A 273 -8.82 -8.66 20.87
CA TYR A 273 -8.67 -9.34 19.57
C TYR A 273 -7.94 -10.67 19.78
N THR A 274 -8.36 -11.69 19.06
CA THR A 274 -7.92 -13.07 19.30
C THR A 274 -6.98 -13.60 18.23
N MET A 275 -7.11 -13.08 17.00
CA MET A 275 -6.36 -13.55 15.83
C MET A 275 -5.85 -12.39 15.00
N ALA A 276 -4.61 -12.49 14.53
CA ALA A 276 -4.01 -11.55 13.59
C ALA A 276 -3.68 -12.27 12.28
N HIS A 277 -3.95 -11.62 11.16
CA HIS A 277 -3.77 -12.15 9.82
C HIS A 277 -2.78 -11.30 9.04
N ILE A 278 -1.83 -11.96 8.39
CA ILE A 278 -0.76 -11.32 7.61
C ILE A 278 -0.66 -12.06 6.28
N TRP A 279 -0.92 -11.34 5.19
CA TRP A 279 -0.56 -11.81 3.86
C TRP A 279 0.85 -11.35 3.54
N ALA A 280 1.81 -12.28 3.55
CA ALA A 280 3.22 -12.00 3.24
C ALA A 280 3.46 -11.82 1.74
N CYS A 281 2.85 -10.80 1.16
CA CYS A 281 2.96 -10.43 -0.26
C CYS A 281 3.94 -9.25 -0.40
N PRO A 282 5.08 -9.41 -1.12
CA PRO A 282 5.87 -8.25 -1.52
C PRO A 282 5.20 -7.51 -2.68
N PRO A 283 5.44 -6.20 -2.84
CA PRO A 283 4.88 -5.46 -3.97
C PRO A 283 5.44 -6.00 -5.29
N SER A 284 4.64 -5.86 -6.35
CA SER A 284 5.09 -6.16 -7.71
C SER A 284 6.23 -5.24 -8.13
N GLU A 285 6.98 -5.65 -9.16
CA GLU A 285 8.09 -4.83 -9.66
C GLU A 285 7.59 -3.48 -10.18
N GLY A 286 8.04 -2.39 -9.56
CA GLY A 286 7.66 -1.02 -9.90
C GLY A 286 6.41 -0.51 -9.18
N ASP A 287 5.78 -1.31 -8.31
CA ASP A 287 4.67 -0.89 -7.46
C ASP A 287 5.15 -0.49 -6.06
N ASP A 288 4.49 0.50 -5.47
CA ASP A 288 4.72 0.97 -4.11
C ASP A 288 3.44 0.75 -3.27
N TYR A 289 3.56 0.19 -2.07
CA TYR A 289 2.37 0.00 -1.21
C TYR A 289 1.90 1.30 -0.57
N ILE A 290 2.82 2.10 -0.02
CA ILE A 290 2.49 3.34 0.69
C ILE A 290 3.40 4.49 0.26
N PHE A 291 4.72 4.26 0.23
CA PHE A 291 5.69 5.32 -0.07
C PHE A 291 6.03 5.35 -1.55
N HIS A 292 5.56 6.39 -2.24
CA HIS A 292 5.84 6.54 -3.66
C HIS A 292 7.34 6.70 -3.95
N CYS A 293 7.83 5.97 -4.94
CA CYS A 293 9.16 6.05 -5.52
C CYS A 293 10.27 5.73 -4.50
N HIS A 294 10.36 4.45 -4.12
CA HIS A 294 11.41 3.95 -3.25
C HIS A 294 12.84 4.25 -3.76
N PRO A 295 13.83 4.39 -2.87
CA PRO A 295 15.23 4.50 -3.25
C PRO A 295 15.67 3.33 -4.13
N SER A 296 16.39 3.60 -5.22
CA SER A 296 16.77 2.58 -6.20
C SER A 296 17.70 1.49 -5.64
N ASP A 297 18.42 1.79 -4.55
CA ASP A 297 19.26 0.83 -3.82
C ASP A 297 18.51 0.08 -2.71
N GLN A 298 17.24 0.43 -2.45
CA GLN A 298 16.37 -0.30 -1.54
C GLN A 298 15.80 -1.56 -2.21
N LYS A 299 16.39 -2.72 -1.87
CA LYS A 299 15.94 -4.01 -2.39
C LYS A 299 14.59 -4.43 -1.79
N ILE A 300 13.62 -4.71 -2.66
CA ILE A 300 12.35 -5.34 -2.30
C ILE A 300 12.60 -6.82 -1.95
N PRO A 301 12.11 -7.33 -0.79
CA PRO A 301 12.30 -8.73 -0.42
C PRO A 301 11.47 -9.66 -1.32
N LYS A 302 12.06 -10.78 -1.72
CA LYS A 302 11.32 -11.88 -2.37
C LYS A 302 10.40 -12.59 -1.36
N PRO A 303 9.35 -13.32 -1.80
CA PRO A 303 8.37 -13.94 -0.90
C PRO A 303 8.98 -14.75 0.26
N ASN A 304 9.94 -15.65 -0.01
CA ASN A 304 10.57 -16.47 1.05
C ASN A 304 11.26 -15.61 2.12
N ARG A 305 11.99 -14.57 1.70
CA ARG A 305 12.68 -13.67 2.62
C ARG A 305 11.70 -12.87 3.47
N LEU A 306 10.59 -12.44 2.88
CA LEU A 306 9.53 -11.73 3.61
C LEU A 306 8.82 -12.65 4.61
N GLN A 307 8.55 -13.90 4.24
CA GLN A 307 8.01 -14.90 5.15
C GLN A 307 8.95 -15.16 6.33
N GLU A 308 10.24 -15.37 6.08
CA GLU A 308 11.26 -15.53 7.14
C GLU A 308 11.34 -14.31 8.05
N TRP A 309 11.21 -13.11 7.48
CA TRP A 309 11.19 -11.86 8.23
C TRP A 309 10.01 -11.82 9.23
N TYR A 310 8.80 -12.17 8.78
CA TYR A 310 7.63 -12.29 9.65
C TYR A 310 7.76 -13.43 10.66
N ARG A 311 8.26 -14.62 10.27
CA ARG A 311 8.50 -15.73 11.21
C ARG A 311 9.43 -15.30 12.34
N LYS A 312 10.56 -14.66 12.02
CA LYS A 312 11.49 -14.13 13.02
C LYS A 312 10.84 -13.11 13.96
N MET A 313 9.94 -12.27 13.45
CA MET A 313 9.16 -11.35 14.27
C MET A 313 8.21 -12.11 15.21
N LEU A 314 7.47 -13.09 14.69
CA LEU A 314 6.49 -13.88 15.44
C LEU A 314 7.14 -14.81 16.49
N ASP A 315 8.27 -15.46 16.18
CA ASP A 315 9.06 -16.27 17.12
C ASP A 315 9.48 -15.45 18.35
N ARG A 316 9.86 -14.19 18.10
CA ARG A 316 10.16 -13.24 19.17
C ARG A 316 8.90 -12.87 19.95
N GLY A 317 7.77 -12.70 19.27
CA GLY A 317 6.46 -12.50 19.90
C GLY A 317 6.02 -13.65 20.80
N ILE A 318 6.33 -14.91 20.45
CA ILE A 318 6.10 -16.08 21.29
C ILE A 318 6.98 -16.02 22.55
N THR A 319 8.28 -15.73 22.37
CA THR A 319 9.22 -15.60 23.49
C THR A 319 8.79 -14.51 24.47
N GLU A 320 8.24 -13.40 23.97
CA GLU A 320 7.72 -12.29 24.76
C GLU A 320 6.28 -12.51 25.28
N ARG A 321 5.67 -13.67 25.00
CA ARG A 321 4.28 -14.03 25.37
C ARG A 321 3.21 -13.08 24.81
N ILE A 322 3.53 -12.38 23.73
CA ILE A 322 2.60 -11.56 22.96
C ILE A 322 1.76 -12.49 22.08
N VAL A 323 2.44 -13.34 21.31
CA VAL A 323 1.83 -14.34 20.41
C VAL A 323 1.80 -15.68 21.13
N LEU A 324 0.69 -16.43 21.02
CA LEU A 324 0.60 -17.78 21.60
C LEU A 324 1.28 -18.79 20.67
N ASP A 325 0.84 -18.82 19.42
CA ASP A 325 1.38 -19.58 18.30
C ASP A 325 1.06 -18.86 16.98
N TYR A 326 1.61 -19.38 15.88
CA TYR A 326 1.21 -18.96 14.54
C TYR A 326 1.29 -20.16 13.58
N LYS A 327 0.43 -20.15 12.56
CA LYS A 327 0.32 -21.24 11.57
C LYS A 327 0.12 -20.66 10.19
N ASP A 328 0.47 -21.41 9.16
CA ASP A 328 -0.04 -21.12 7.82
C ASP A 328 -1.54 -21.39 7.76
N VAL A 329 -2.22 -20.74 6.79
CA VAL A 329 -3.68 -20.78 6.67
C VAL A 329 -4.22 -22.19 6.47
N HIS A 330 -3.49 -23.06 5.76
CA HIS A 330 -3.90 -24.43 5.48
C HIS A 330 -3.87 -25.27 6.75
N LYS A 331 -2.78 -25.21 7.52
CA LYS A 331 -2.67 -25.90 8.80
C LYS A 331 -3.74 -25.43 9.79
N GLN A 332 -3.97 -24.11 9.87
CA GLN A 332 -5.01 -23.56 10.74
C GLN A 332 -6.41 -24.05 10.33
N ALA A 333 -6.72 -24.09 9.03
CA ALA A 333 -8.02 -24.57 8.54
C ALA A 333 -8.27 -26.06 8.88
N ILE A 334 -7.23 -26.89 8.85
CA ILE A 334 -7.32 -28.30 9.25
C ILE A 334 -7.59 -28.42 10.76
N GLU A 335 -6.85 -27.68 11.59
CA GLU A 335 -7.01 -27.72 13.04
C GLU A 335 -8.37 -27.18 13.50
N ASP A 336 -8.86 -26.13 12.85
CA ASP A 336 -10.20 -25.56 13.07
C ASP A 336 -11.32 -26.42 12.46
N ASN A 337 -10.96 -27.51 11.75
CA ASN A 337 -11.87 -28.43 11.09
C ASN A 337 -12.85 -27.72 10.13
N ILE A 338 -12.37 -26.71 9.41
CA ILE A 338 -13.16 -25.91 8.44
C ILE A 338 -13.74 -26.84 7.36
N LYS A 339 -15.04 -26.72 7.11
CA LYS A 339 -15.78 -27.51 6.11
C LYS A 339 -16.35 -26.66 4.97
N SER A 340 -16.49 -25.36 5.19
CA SER A 340 -17.08 -24.43 4.24
C SER A 340 -16.18 -23.21 4.03
N ALA A 341 -16.18 -22.69 2.80
CA ALA A 341 -15.54 -21.42 2.47
C ALA A 341 -16.13 -20.23 3.27
N ALA A 342 -17.39 -20.33 3.73
CA ALA A 342 -18.03 -19.31 4.57
C ALA A 342 -17.42 -19.19 5.97
N GLU A 343 -16.63 -20.18 6.41
CA GLU A 343 -15.95 -20.16 7.72
C GLU A 343 -14.57 -19.48 7.65
N LEU A 344 -14.06 -19.21 6.45
CA LEU A 344 -12.78 -18.51 6.25
C LEU A 344 -12.96 -17.00 6.48
N PRO A 345 -12.06 -16.36 7.26
CA PRO A 345 -12.08 -14.90 7.42
C PRO A 345 -12.02 -14.17 6.09
N TYR A 346 -12.85 -13.13 5.93
CA TYR A 346 -13.06 -12.42 4.67
C TYR A 346 -12.65 -10.95 4.80
N PHE A 347 -11.48 -10.59 4.27
CA PHE A 347 -10.89 -9.26 4.45
C PHE A 347 -10.91 -8.41 3.17
N GLU A 348 -11.02 -7.09 3.30
CA GLU A 348 -10.99 -6.18 2.15
C GLU A 348 -9.60 -6.23 1.48
N GLY A 349 -9.54 -6.49 0.18
CA GLY A 349 -8.29 -6.49 -0.59
C GLY A 349 -7.33 -7.66 -0.29
N ASP A 350 -7.79 -8.70 0.41
CA ASP A 350 -7.02 -9.93 0.64
C ASP A 350 -7.07 -10.88 -0.56
N PHE A 351 -6.16 -11.85 -0.57
CA PHE A 351 -6.07 -12.92 -1.56
C PHE A 351 -7.29 -13.85 -1.56
N LEU A 352 -7.78 -14.28 -0.39
CA LEU A 352 -8.81 -15.33 -0.30
C LEU A 352 -10.13 -14.94 -0.99
N PRO A 353 -10.69 -13.73 -0.78
CA PRO A 353 -11.89 -13.29 -1.50
C PRO A 353 -11.80 -13.44 -3.02
N ASN A 354 -10.65 -13.12 -3.62
CA ASN A 354 -10.48 -13.19 -5.08
C ASN A 354 -10.44 -14.64 -5.57
N ILE A 355 -9.65 -15.49 -4.90
CA ILE A 355 -9.55 -16.91 -5.27
C ILE A 355 -10.87 -17.65 -5.08
N LEU A 356 -11.66 -17.28 -4.08
CA LEU A 356 -12.99 -17.87 -3.88
C LEU A 356 -13.93 -17.53 -5.04
N GLU A 357 -13.91 -16.29 -5.55
CA GLU A 357 -14.70 -15.93 -6.73
C GLU A 357 -14.25 -16.68 -7.99
N GLU A 358 -12.94 -16.80 -8.20
CA GLU A 358 -12.39 -17.58 -9.32
C GLU A 358 -12.81 -19.06 -9.22
N SER A 359 -12.68 -19.66 -8.03
CA SER A 359 -13.04 -21.05 -7.77
C SER A 359 -14.54 -21.30 -7.96
N ILE A 360 -15.41 -20.40 -7.50
CA ILE A 360 -16.87 -20.50 -7.70
C ILE A 360 -17.20 -20.40 -9.19
N THR A 361 -16.55 -19.49 -9.91
CA THR A 361 -16.75 -19.34 -11.36
C THR A 361 -16.36 -20.60 -12.13
N GLU A 362 -15.25 -21.25 -11.74
CA GLU A 362 -14.81 -22.52 -12.32
C GLU A 362 -15.82 -23.64 -12.03
N LEU A 363 -16.26 -23.78 -10.77
CA LEU A 363 -17.27 -24.78 -10.39
C LEU A 363 -18.60 -24.58 -11.12
N ASP A 364 -19.07 -23.34 -11.27
CA ASP A 364 -20.29 -23.01 -12.02
C ASP A 364 -20.19 -23.41 -13.50
N ARG A 365 -18.99 -23.31 -14.10
CA ARG A 365 -18.75 -23.74 -15.48
C ARG A 365 -18.80 -25.26 -15.59
N ASP A 366 -18.14 -25.97 -14.69
CA ASP A 366 -18.12 -27.43 -14.66
C ASP A 366 -19.53 -28.02 -14.40
N GLU A 367 -20.32 -27.39 -13.51
CA GLU A 367 -21.70 -27.79 -13.23
C GLU A 367 -22.63 -27.59 -14.44
N LYS A 368 -22.38 -26.57 -15.28
CA LYS A 368 -23.14 -26.32 -16.52
C LYS A 368 -22.73 -27.22 -17.68
N GLN A 369 -21.46 -27.64 -17.74
CA GLN A 369 -20.96 -28.54 -18.80
C GLN A 369 -21.37 -30.00 -18.60
N LYS A 370 -21.49 -30.48 -17.34
CA LYS A 370 -21.95 -31.84 -17.02
C LYS A 370 -23.29 -32.24 -17.69
N PRO A 371 -24.38 -31.46 -17.61
CA PRO A 371 -25.62 -31.78 -18.31
C PRO A 371 -25.52 -31.75 -19.84
N GLU A 372 -24.62 -30.93 -20.41
CA GLU A 372 -24.40 -30.88 -21.86
C GLU A 372 -23.65 -32.12 -22.37
N GLU A 373 -22.67 -32.61 -21.62
CA GLU A 373 -21.95 -33.85 -21.93
C GLU A 373 -22.82 -35.10 -21.71
N GLU A 374 -23.60 -35.16 -20.63
CA GLU A 374 -24.57 -36.24 -20.40
C GLU A 374 -25.68 -36.22 -21.46
N GLY A 375 -26.18 -35.05 -21.83
CA GLY A 375 -27.17 -34.89 -22.90
C GLY A 375 -26.63 -35.23 -24.30
N ALA A 376 -25.36 -34.94 -24.58
CA ALA A 376 -24.68 -35.31 -25.82
C ALA A 376 -24.37 -36.82 -25.87
N ALA A 377 -23.95 -37.41 -24.75
CA ALA A 377 -23.73 -38.85 -24.62
C ALA A 377 -25.03 -39.63 -24.85
N ILE A 378 -26.13 -39.23 -24.20
CA ILE A 378 -27.46 -39.87 -24.39
C ILE A 378 -27.91 -39.76 -25.86
N LYS A 379 -27.75 -38.59 -26.50
CA LYS A 379 -28.06 -38.43 -27.94
C LYS A 379 -27.19 -39.31 -28.83
N SER A 380 -25.91 -39.47 -28.51
CA SER A 380 -25.01 -40.33 -29.29
C SER A 380 -25.34 -41.83 -29.13
N THR A 381 -25.82 -42.26 -27.95
CA THR A 381 -26.27 -43.64 -27.72
C THR A 381 -27.59 -43.93 -28.44
N MET A 382 -28.53 -42.98 -28.46
CA MET A 382 -29.81 -43.14 -29.18
C MET A 382 -29.62 -43.23 -30.71
N VAL A 383 -28.61 -42.56 -31.28
CA VAL A 383 -28.31 -42.63 -32.72
C VAL A 383 -27.65 -43.97 -33.12
N GLN A 384 -27.00 -44.67 -32.19
CA GLN A 384 -26.39 -45.99 -32.44
C GLN A 384 -27.37 -47.16 -32.27
N GLU A 385 -28.52 -46.97 -31.63
CA GLU A 385 -29.58 -47.99 -31.49
C GLU A 385 -30.64 -47.93 -32.61
N GLU A 386 -30.60 -46.90 -33.46
CA GLU A 386 -31.50 -46.71 -34.62
C GLU A 386 -30.87 -47.10 -35.99
N GLU A 387 -29.63 -47.58 -36.02
CA GLU A 387 -28.99 -48.28 -37.17
C GLU A 387 -28.94 -49.80 -36.93
#